data_AF-A0A485LDK2-F1
#
_entry.id   AF-A0A485LDK2-F1
#
_cell.length_a   1.000
_cell.length_b   1.000
_cell.length_c   1.000
_cell.angle_alpha   90.00
_cell.angle_beta   90.00
_cell.angle_gamma   90.00
#
_symmetry.space_group_name_H-M   'P 1'
#
loop_
_entity.id
_entity.type
_entity.pdbx_description
1 polymer ?
#
loop_
_entity_poly.entity_id
_entity_poly.type
_entity_poly.pdbx_seq_one_letter_code
_entity_poly.pdbx_strand_id
1 'polypeptide(L)'
;MLLFLACLLAWSEAAMTLLDACNTTTSSYCLRDGINGSITQVAILSTNSVLLDLSNQHIATIAILPTLPLVIDLSFNRIQVLPQVDSPTLALSNVRQLNLSHNLFTTPPKPLPRSVEILYVNVGCSNHDMADACGHCLRDLSYNSLTGFDWVLTCPLTQLSLKGNNLGSVILTVATFPANLTTLDLSQNPQLVLTLDDVVFAKVTRPGFKLTLATNKTRTAATCTTFATLQGQNICLLKTLDATNGPYSIPPFLMGIALVISLFVGYCVSICRMWCFRSKESELFERGTICSSVVDEKDFEIALTPIHIQHSMRFV
;
A
#
# COMPACT_ATOMS: atom_id res chain seq x y z
N MET A 1 21.25 -2.37 -59.98
CA MET A 1 21.33 -3.42 -58.94
C MET A 1 22.70 -3.35 -58.26
N LEU A 2 22.97 -2.29 -57.48
CA LEU A 2 24.18 -2.11 -56.63
C LEU A 2 24.14 -0.72 -55.95
N LEU A 3 23.09 -0.42 -55.18
CA LEU A 3 22.99 0.83 -54.40
C LEU A 3 21.97 0.71 -53.25
N PHE A 4 21.91 -0.48 -52.65
CA PHE A 4 21.12 -0.77 -51.45
C PHE A 4 21.94 -1.73 -50.60
N LEU A 5 22.63 -1.20 -49.58
CA LEU A 5 23.16 -1.84 -48.34
C LEU A 5 24.46 -1.15 -47.86
N ALA A 6 24.41 0.18 -47.70
CA ALA A 6 25.43 0.90 -46.91
C ALA A 6 24.76 1.78 -45.84
N CYS A 7 23.63 1.30 -45.31
CA CYS A 7 22.98 1.87 -44.14
C CYS A 7 22.88 0.79 -43.06
N LEU A 8 24.01 0.11 -42.81
CA LEU A 8 24.22 -0.53 -41.51
C LEU A 8 24.42 0.62 -40.53
N LEU A 9 23.33 0.90 -39.83
CA LEU A 9 23.24 1.73 -38.64
C LEU A 9 24.41 1.42 -37.72
N ALA A 10 25.47 2.22 -37.81
CA ALA A 10 26.31 2.49 -36.66
C ALA A 10 25.43 3.30 -35.71
N TRP A 11 24.61 2.61 -34.92
CA TRP A 11 24.23 3.14 -33.62
C TRP A 11 25.55 3.32 -32.89
N SER A 12 26.08 4.53 -32.88
CA SER A 12 27.13 4.86 -31.92
C SER A 12 26.50 4.57 -30.57
N GLU A 13 26.99 3.54 -29.88
CA GLU A 13 26.77 3.37 -28.45
C GLU A 13 27.24 4.67 -27.82
N ALA A 14 26.30 5.60 -27.67
CA ALA A 14 26.62 6.95 -27.29
C ALA A 14 27.21 6.90 -25.89
N ALA A 15 28.34 7.57 -25.73
CA ALA A 15 29.19 7.57 -24.54
C ALA A 15 28.39 7.38 -23.26
N MET A 16 28.61 6.26 -22.58
CA MET A 16 27.94 5.99 -21.31
C MET A 16 28.75 6.69 -20.22
N THR A 17 28.17 7.72 -19.60
CA THR A 17 28.80 8.39 -18.45
C THR A 17 28.48 7.62 -17.16
N LEU A 18 29.51 7.42 -16.33
CA LEU A 18 29.42 6.82 -15.00
C LEU A 18 29.55 7.91 -13.92
N LEU A 19 28.58 7.98 -13.00
CA LEU A 19 28.70 8.79 -11.79
C LEU A 19 29.31 7.95 -10.65
N ASP A 20 30.45 8.39 -10.10
CA ASP A 20 31.19 7.68 -9.06
C ASP A 20 31.86 8.65 -8.06
N ALA A 21 32.42 8.14 -6.96
CA ALA A 21 33.33 8.91 -6.12
C ALA A 21 34.65 9.19 -6.84
N CYS A 22 35.17 10.41 -6.70
CA CYS A 22 36.52 10.69 -7.16
C CYS A 22 37.54 9.94 -6.29
N ASN A 23 38.63 9.45 -6.88
CA ASN A 23 39.73 8.77 -6.16
C ASN A 23 40.59 9.72 -5.28
N THR A 24 40.06 10.90 -4.97
CA THR A 24 40.71 11.91 -4.13
C THR A 24 40.05 11.89 -2.75
N THR A 25 40.82 12.17 -1.71
CA THR A 25 40.39 12.12 -0.29
C THR A 25 39.29 13.12 0.10
N THR A 26 38.79 13.89 -0.87
CA THR A 26 37.70 14.85 -0.71
C THR A 26 36.37 14.22 -1.10
N SER A 27 35.30 14.57 -0.40
CA SER A 27 33.90 14.21 -0.70
C SER A 27 33.41 14.81 -2.03
N SER A 28 34.07 14.44 -3.12
CA SER A 28 33.83 14.91 -4.47
C SER A 28 33.36 13.75 -5.34
N TYR A 29 32.38 14.04 -6.18
CA TYR A 29 31.83 13.08 -7.15
C TYR A 29 32.43 13.40 -8.51
N CYS A 30 32.53 12.38 -9.35
CA CYS A 30 33.18 12.45 -10.65
C CYS A 30 32.27 11.81 -11.70
N LEU A 31 32.23 12.43 -12.87
CA LEU A 31 31.67 11.83 -14.08
C LEU A 31 32.82 11.22 -14.87
N ARG A 32 32.76 9.92 -15.10
CA ARG A 32 33.70 9.20 -15.96
C ARG A 32 33.04 8.93 -17.29
N ASP A 33 33.59 9.49 -18.35
CA ASP A 33 33.15 9.21 -19.72
C ASP A 33 33.63 7.80 -20.14
N GLY A 34 32.69 6.94 -20.53
CA GLY A 34 32.96 5.56 -20.90
C GLY A 34 33.74 5.37 -22.21
N ILE A 35 33.83 6.39 -23.07
CA ILE A 35 34.56 6.31 -24.35
C ILE A 35 36.04 6.60 -24.16
N ASN A 36 36.36 7.74 -23.55
CA ASN A 36 37.72 8.26 -23.46
C ASN A 36 38.33 8.07 -22.05
N GLY A 37 37.54 7.58 -21.08
CA GLY A 37 37.96 7.45 -19.69
C GLY A 37 38.18 8.78 -18.98
N SER A 38 37.78 9.90 -19.61
CA SER A 38 37.95 11.24 -19.05
C SER A 38 37.15 11.37 -17.76
N ILE A 39 37.80 11.89 -16.73
CA ILE A 39 37.20 12.11 -15.42
C ILE A 39 36.95 13.61 -15.28
N THR A 40 35.68 13.98 -15.29
CA THR A 40 35.24 15.35 -14.98
C THR A 40 34.84 15.39 -13.52
N GLN A 41 35.57 16.14 -12.71
CA GLN A 41 35.21 16.34 -11.32
C GLN A 41 33.93 17.18 -11.23
N VAL A 42 32.92 16.64 -10.58
CA VAL A 42 31.71 17.35 -10.21
C VAL A 42 32.03 18.10 -8.94
N ALA A 43 32.43 19.36 -9.09
CA ALA A 43 32.70 20.22 -7.96
C ALA A 43 31.38 20.48 -7.23
N ILE A 44 31.18 19.81 -6.10
CA ILE A 44 30.25 20.27 -5.07
C ILE A 44 30.91 21.50 -4.46
N LEU A 45 30.58 22.68 -5.02
CA LEU A 45 31.26 23.95 -4.76
C LEU A 45 31.24 24.39 -3.29
N SER A 46 30.42 23.78 -2.43
CA SER A 46 30.58 23.85 -0.98
C SER A 46 29.84 22.70 -0.30
N THR A 47 30.24 22.35 0.92
CA THR A 47 29.48 21.44 1.81
C THR A 47 28.05 21.90 2.10
N ASN A 48 27.70 23.13 1.69
CA ASN A 48 26.38 23.74 1.82
C ASN A 48 25.65 23.87 0.47
N SER A 49 26.13 23.24 -0.61
CA SER A 49 25.43 23.29 -1.89
C SER A 49 24.09 22.58 -1.73
N VAL A 50 23.02 23.38 -1.73
CA VAL A 50 21.65 22.90 -1.65
C VAL A 50 21.29 22.10 -2.89
N LEU A 51 21.90 22.41 -4.05
CA LEU A 51 21.58 21.82 -5.35
C LEU A 51 22.82 21.21 -6.00
N LEU A 52 22.67 19.98 -6.50
CA LEU A 52 23.56 19.33 -7.42
C LEU A 52 22.80 19.02 -8.72
N ASP A 53 23.12 19.77 -9.78
CA ASP A 53 22.55 19.56 -11.11
C ASP A 53 23.45 18.65 -11.95
N LEU A 54 22.96 17.45 -12.25
CA LEU A 54 23.55 16.45 -13.12
C LEU A 54 22.59 16.12 -14.28
N SER A 55 21.71 17.05 -14.63
CA SER A 55 20.79 16.87 -15.73
C SER A 55 21.52 16.88 -17.09
N ASN A 56 21.01 16.10 -18.03
CA ASN A 56 21.51 16.05 -19.42
C ASN A 56 23.02 15.69 -19.55
N GLN A 57 23.55 14.91 -18.61
CA GLN A 57 24.97 14.50 -18.58
C GLN A 57 25.22 13.14 -19.25
N HIS A 58 24.21 12.58 -19.93
CA HIS A 58 24.27 11.27 -20.58
C HIS A 58 24.67 10.13 -19.62
N ILE A 59 24.32 10.27 -18.34
CA ILE A 59 24.63 9.28 -17.29
C ILE A 59 23.82 8.02 -17.56
N ALA A 60 24.50 6.90 -17.75
CA ALA A 60 23.87 5.59 -17.93
C ALA A 60 23.94 4.76 -16.64
N THR A 61 25.04 4.91 -15.90
CA THR A 61 25.33 4.13 -14.70
C THR A 61 25.65 5.06 -13.54
N ILE A 62 25.11 4.75 -12.36
CA ILE A 62 25.45 5.41 -11.10
C ILE A 62 26.06 4.35 -10.19
N ALA A 63 27.34 4.49 -9.85
CA ALA A 63 27.98 3.65 -8.86
C ALA A 63 27.63 4.11 -7.44
N ILE A 64 27.67 5.43 -7.21
CA ILE A 64 27.44 6.03 -5.90
C ILE A 64 26.52 7.25 -6.07
N LEU A 65 25.44 7.31 -5.30
CA LEU A 65 24.58 8.49 -5.25
C LEU A 65 25.17 9.55 -4.30
N PRO A 66 25.15 10.84 -4.68
CA PRO A 66 25.58 11.92 -3.81
C PRO A 66 24.74 12.00 -2.53
N THR A 67 25.41 12.14 -1.38
CA THR A 67 24.76 12.06 -0.06
C THR A 67 24.63 13.40 0.64
N LEU A 68 25.43 14.39 0.19
CA LEU A 68 25.55 15.71 0.79
C LEU A 68 24.51 16.74 0.29
N PRO A 69 24.21 16.85 -1.02
CA PRO A 69 23.29 17.88 -1.51
C PRO A 69 21.86 17.66 -1.02
N LEU A 70 21.14 18.74 -0.74
CA LEU A 70 19.73 18.68 -0.37
C LEU A 70 18.85 18.30 -1.58
N VAL A 71 19.25 18.73 -2.76
CA VAL A 71 18.56 18.59 -4.05
C VAL A 71 19.54 18.01 -5.06
N ILE A 72 19.14 16.93 -5.72
CA ILE A 72 19.91 16.27 -6.78
C ILE A 72 19.03 16.21 -8.03
N ASP A 73 19.48 16.82 -9.12
CA ASP A 73 18.84 16.67 -10.43
C ASP A 73 19.60 15.66 -11.29
N LEU A 74 18.98 14.51 -11.59
CA LEU A 74 19.50 13.47 -12.49
C LEU A 74 18.59 13.31 -13.73
N SER A 75 17.81 14.33 -14.07
CA SER A 75 16.89 14.27 -15.20
C SER A 75 17.58 14.28 -16.56
N PHE A 76 16.88 13.86 -17.60
CA PHE A 76 17.39 13.84 -18.98
C PHE A 76 18.68 13.02 -19.14
N ASN A 77 18.78 11.92 -18.41
CA ASN A 77 19.89 10.98 -18.51
C ASN A 77 19.42 9.66 -19.14
N ARG A 78 20.23 8.62 -19.02
CA ARG A 78 19.96 7.29 -19.57
C ARG A 78 19.98 6.21 -18.49
N ILE A 79 19.66 6.60 -17.26
CA ILE A 79 19.76 5.73 -16.10
C ILE A 79 18.66 4.66 -16.21
N GLN A 80 19.05 3.40 -16.10
CA GLN A 80 18.13 2.26 -16.11
C GLN A 80 17.90 1.69 -14.71
N VAL A 81 18.89 1.80 -13.82
CA VAL A 81 18.88 1.27 -12.46
C VAL A 81 19.64 2.20 -11.53
N LEU A 82 19.18 2.34 -10.30
CA LEU A 82 19.95 2.97 -9.22
C LEU A 82 20.81 1.91 -8.53
N PRO A 83 21.99 2.27 -7.99
CA PRO A 83 22.82 1.32 -7.26
C PRO A 83 22.03 0.76 -6.06
N GLN A 84 22.14 -0.55 -5.85
CA GLN A 84 21.60 -1.15 -4.63
C GLN A 84 22.44 -0.67 -3.44
N VAL A 85 21.79 0.05 -2.54
CA VAL A 85 22.40 0.41 -1.27
C VAL A 85 22.12 -0.72 -0.29
N ASP A 86 23.12 -1.58 -0.07
CA ASP A 86 23.02 -2.72 0.84
C ASP A 86 22.82 -2.30 2.32
N SER A 87 22.99 -1.01 2.64
CA SER A 87 22.79 -0.45 3.97
C SER A 87 21.85 0.77 3.95
N PRO A 88 20.59 0.64 4.41
CA PRO A 88 19.59 1.70 4.35
C PRO A 88 19.88 2.91 5.26
N THR A 89 20.94 2.87 6.07
CA THR A 89 21.24 3.87 7.10
C THR A 89 22.17 5.00 6.67
N LEU A 90 22.88 4.90 5.55
CA LEU A 90 23.97 5.85 5.22
C LEU A 90 23.84 6.60 3.89
N ALA A 91 23.05 6.14 2.92
CA ALA A 91 23.27 6.63 1.55
C ALA A 91 22.65 7.98 1.21
N LEU A 92 21.58 8.47 1.84
CA LEU A 92 20.88 9.67 1.35
C LEU A 92 20.13 10.43 2.46
N SER A 93 20.59 10.35 3.72
CA SER A 93 19.87 10.92 4.88
C SER A 93 19.52 12.40 4.73
N ASN A 94 20.31 13.15 3.96
CA ASN A 94 20.18 14.58 3.79
C ASN A 94 19.54 14.97 2.45
N VAL A 95 19.37 14.04 1.51
CA VAL A 95 18.76 14.35 0.21
C VAL A 95 17.27 14.50 0.42
N ARG A 96 16.77 15.73 0.34
CA ARG A 96 15.34 15.99 0.36
C ARG A 96 14.76 15.84 -1.03
N GLN A 97 15.44 16.29 -2.08
CA GLN A 97 14.93 16.29 -3.45
C GLN A 97 15.81 15.49 -4.41
N LEU A 98 15.21 14.63 -5.22
CA LEU A 98 15.87 13.80 -6.22
C LEU A 98 15.04 13.80 -7.50
N ASN A 99 15.51 14.36 -8.61
CA ASN A 99 14.80 14.33 -9.89
C ASN A 99 15.32 13.19 -10.78
N LEU A 100 14.44 12.25 -11.15
CA LEU A 100 14.76 11.10 -12.03
C LEU A 100 13.92 11.10 -13.31
N SER A 101 13.28 12.21 -13.65
CA SER A 101 12.50 12.34 -14.88
C SER A 101 13.35 12.16 -16.13
N HIS A 102 12.74 11.76 -17.24
CA HIS A 102 13.43 11.60 -18.53
C HIS A 102 14.67 10.67 -18.45
N ASN A 103 14.46 9.48 -17.91
CA ASN A 103 15.47 8.42 -17.85
C ASN A 103 14.93 7.14 -18.55
N LEU A 104 15.61 6.01 -18.37
CA LEU A 104 15.28 4.74 -19.02
C LEU A 104 14.79 3.67 -18.02
N PHE A 105 14.22 4.10 -16.88
CA PHE A 105 13.70 3.15 -15.89
C PHE A 105 12.53 2.34 -16.47
N THR A 106 12.67 1.01 -16.45
CA THR A 106 11.60 0.07 -16.84
C THR A 106 10.82 -0.45 -15.62
N THR A 107 11.45 -0.39 -14.46
CA THR A 107 10.87 -0.72 -13.15
C THR A 107 11.09 0.44 -12.18
N PRO A 108 10.23 0.62 -11.16
CA PRO A 108 10.43 1.66 -10.16
C PRO A 108 11.80 1.49 -9.48
N PRO A 109 12.61 2.56 -9.34
CA PRO A 109 13.91 2.45 -8.73
C PRO A 109 13.80 1.97 -7.27
N LYS A 110 14.53 0.89 -6.94
CA LYS A 110 14.73 0.37 -5.59
C LYS A 110 16.25 0.34 -5.34
N PRO A 111 16.78 0.82 -4.20
CA PRO A 111 16.12 1.38 -3.02
C PRO A 111 16.04 2.92 -3.07
N LEU A 112 14.82 3.48 -3.07
CA LEU A 112 14.66 4.89 -2.73
C LEU A 112 14.80 5.03 -1.20
N PRO A 113 15.62 5.96 -0.70
CA PRO A 113 15.86 6.15 0.74
C PRO A 113 14.59 6.66 1.43
N ARG A 114 14.48 6.38 2.74
CA ARG A 114 13.34 6.83 3.56
C ARG A 114 13.31 8.35 3.78
N SER A 115 14.45 9.01 3.64
CA SER A 115 14.65 10.45 3.84
C SER A 115 14.36 11.31 2.61
N VAL A 116 14.20 10.71 1.41
CA VAL A 116 13.86 11.48 0.21
C VAL A 116 12.40 11.91 0.30
N GLU A 117 12.27 13.15 0.75
CA GLU A 117 11.03 13.92 0.85
C GLU A 117 10.53 14.34 -0.53
N ILE A 118 11.30 14.27 -1.62
CA ILE A 118 10.90 14.92 -2.86
C ILE A 118 11.54 14.23 -4.05
N LEU A 119 10.74 13.86 -5.03
CA LEU A 119 11.11 13.49 -6.38
C LEU A 119 10.08 14.27 -7.21
N TYR A 120 10.56 15.24 -7.99
CA TYR A 120 9.79 16.44 -8.34
C TYR A 120 9.27 16.44 -9.78
N VAL A 121 8.00 16.79 -10.00
CA VAL A 121 7.63 17.79 -11.03
C VAL A 121 7.20 19.04 -10.28
N ASN A 122 7.91 20.11 -10.55
CA ASN A 122 7.74 21.49 -10.10
C ASN A 122 6.28 21.99 -10.09
N VAL A 123 5.84 22.55 -8.95
CA VAL A 123 5.09 23.82 -8.91
C VAL A 123 5.47 24.58 -7.63
N GLY A 124 6.38 25.57 -7.76
CA GLY A 124 6.40 26.78 -6.94
C GLY A 124 6.62 26.66 -5.41
N CYS A 125 7.86 26.46 -4.99
CA CYS A 125 8.33 27.00 -3.69
C CYS A 125 9.26 28.18 -3.98
N SER A 126 8.68 29.36 -4.23
CA SER A 126 9.41 30.58 -4.62
C SER A 126 10.03 31.37 -3.47
N ASN A 127 10.01 30.85 -2.23
CA ASN A 127 10.45 31.62 -1.08
C ASN A 127 11.64 30.92 -0.41
N HIS A 128 12.76 31.64 -0.38
CA HIS A 128 14.09 31.20 0.06
C HIS A 128 14.16 30.88 1.58
N ASP A 129 13.11 31.15 2.34
CA ASP A 129 13.07 31.02 3.80
C ASP A 129 12.03 29.99 4.24
N MET A 130 12.36 28.69 4.19
CA MET A 130 11.85 27.62 5.07
C MET A 130 12.22 26.24 4.50
N ALA A 131 13.50 25.87 4.62
CA ALA A 131 13.96 24.51 4.34
C ALA A 131 13.72 23.53 5.51
N ASP A 132 13.17 23.98 6.65
CA ASP A 132 13.10 23.19 7.89
C ASP A 132 11.76 22.51 8.21
N ALA A 133 10.70 22.65 7.39
CA ALA A 133 9.35 22.22 7.82
C ALA A 133 8.58 21.26 6.89
N CYS A 134 9.13 20.80 5.76
CA CYS A 134 8.36 19.96 4.81
C CYS A 134 8.62 18.46 5.00
N GLY A 135 7.99 17.84 6.00
CA GLY A 135 7.84 16.38 6.12
C GLY A 135 6.88 15.77 5.09
N HIS A 136 7.00 16.15 3.82
CA HIS A 136 6.14 15.73 2.73
C HIS A 136 6.97 14.95 1.73
N CYS A 137 6.55 13.74 1.35
CA CYS A 137 7.16 13.02 0.23
C CYS A 137 6.54 13.49 -1.11
N LEU A 138 7.34 13.90 -2.10
CA LEU A 138 6.94 14.12 -3.49
C LEU A 138 7.63 13.04 -4.33
N ARG A 139 7.02 12.54 -5.41
CA ARG A 139 7.65 11.59 -6.32
C ARG A 139 7.33 11.88 -7.80
N ASP A 140 8.35 12.05 -8.64
CA ASP A 140 8.26 12.19 -10.09
C ASP A 140 9.15 11.19 -10.81
N LEU A 141 8.49 10.28 -11.51
CA LEU A 141 9.12 9.35 -12.42
C LEU A 141 8.65 9.62 -13.84
N SER A 142 8.32 10.86 -14.18
CA SER A 142 7.78 11.21 -15.48
C SER A 142 8.75 10.90 -16.63
N TYR A 143 8.19 10.59 -17.79
CA TYR A 143 8.93 10.33 -19.03
C TYR A 143 10.00 9.24 -18.89
N ASN A 144 9.63 8.16 -18.21
CA ASN A 144 10.42 6.93 -18.15
C ASN A 144 9.74 5.83 -18.99
N SER A 145 10.16 4.58 -18.83
CA SER A 145 9.57 3.41 -19.49
C SER A 145 8.89 2.47 -18.50
N LEU A 146 8.35 3.01 -17.39
CA LEU A 146 7.75 2.19 -16.34
C LEU A 146 6.51 1.47 -16.87
N THR A 147 6.46 0.16 -16.63
CA THR A 147 5.30 -0.69 -16.98
C THR A 147 4.40 -0.98 -15.78
N GLY A 148 4.93 -0.83 -14.57
CA GLY A 148 4.22 -0.96 -13.30
C GLY A 148 4.82 -0.06 -12.22
N PHE A 149 4.05 0.13 -11.14
CA PHE A 149 4.47 0.93 -9.99
C PHE A 149 4.02 0.24 -8.70
N ASP A 150 4.92 0.21 -7.70
CA ASP A 150 4.62 -0.33 -6.38
C ASP A 150 3.96 0.76 -5.53
N TRP A 151 2.67 0.59 -5.28
CA TRP A 151 1.84 1.58 -4.57
C TRP A 151 1.98 1.47 -3.05
N VAL A 152 2.64 0.43 -2.53
CA VAL A 152 2.92 0.30 -1.09
C VAL A 152 4.10 1.20 -0.72
N LEU A 153 3.78 2.46 -0.43
CA LEU A 153 4.77 3.47 -0.07
C LEU A 153 4.88 3.61 1.45
N THR A 154 6.10 3.58 1.97
CA THR A 154 6.40 3.69 3.41
C THR A 154 6.47 5.13 3.92
N CYS A 155 6.37 6.12 3.03
CA CYS A 155 6.57 7.53 3.35
C CYS A 155 5.30 8.35 3.07
N PRO A 156 5.05 9.46 3.79
CA PRO A 156 3.84 10.27 3.67
C PRO A 156 3.82 11.10 2.36
N LEU A 157 3.53 10.44 1.24
CA LEU A 157 3.52 11.04 -0.09
C LEU A 157 2.35 12.02 -0.26
N THR A 158 2.61 13.25 -0.71
CA THR A 158 1.60 14.28 -1.00
C THR A 158 1.39 14.55 -2.48
N GLN A 159 2.40 14.34 -3.32
CA GLN A 159 2.28 14.47 -4.77
C GLN A 159 3.04 13.36 -5.49
N LEU A 160 2.44 12.84 -6.58
CA LEU A 160 3.01 11.79 -7.42
C LEU A 160 2.78 12.11 -8.90
N SER A 161 3.85 12.08 -9.69
CA SER A 161 3.80 12.14 -11.14
C SER A 161 4.40 10.86 -11.74
N LEU A 162 3.58 10.14 -12.50
CA LEU A 162 3.97 9.00 -13.33
C LEU A 162 3.66 9.30 -14.81
N LYS A 163 3.63 10.59 -15.16
CA LYS A 163 3.30 11.07 -16.50
C LYS A 163 4.25 10.49 -17.54
N GLY A 164 3.77 10.18 -18.74
CA GLY A 164 4.66 9.86 -19.87
C GLY A 164 5.40 8.53 -19.72
N ASN A 165 4.85 7.59 -18.95
CA ASN A 165 5.37 6.23 -18.82
C ASN A 165 4.60 5.26 -19.74
N ASN A 166 4.85 3.96 -19.57
CA ASN A 166 4.15 2.90 -20.30
C ASN A 166 3.27 2.05 -19.36
N LEU A 167 2.63 2.70 -18.38
CA LEU A 167 1.77 2.00 -17.42
C LEU A 167 0.57 1.38 -18.13
N GLY A 168 0.37 0.08 -17.94
CA GLY A 168 -0.72 -0.68 -18.57
C GLY A 168 -1.97 -0.79 -17.68
N SER A 169 -1.80 -1.24 -16.44
CA SER A 169 -2.91 -1.39 -15.49
C SER A 169 -2.48 -0.88 -14.13
N VAL A 170 -3.30 -0.01 -13.54
CA VAL A 170 -3.07 0.54 -12.20
C VAL A 170 -4.31 0.27 -11.36
N ILE A 171 -4.13 -0.44 -10.25
CA ILE A 171 -5.21 -0.76 -9.31
C ILE A 171 -4.91 -0.06 -7.99
N LEU A 172 -5.78 0.88 -7.62
CA LEU A 172 -5.67 1.64 -6.38
C LEU A 172 -6.81 1.27 -5.46
N THR A 173 -6.45 0.75 -4.29
CA THR A 173 -7.40 0.46 -3.21
C THR A 173 -7.01 1.24 -1.96
N VAL A 174 -7.87 1.28 -0.96
CA VAL A 174 -7.57 1.90 0.33
C VAL A 174 -6.28 1.37 0.98
N ALA A 175 -5.92 0.10 0.70
CA ALA A 175 -4.70 -0.52 1.22
C ALA A 175 -3.43 -0.08 0.47
N THR A 176 -3.53 0.31 -0.79
CA THR A 176 -2.38 0.69 -1.63
C THR A 176 -2.30 2.18 -1.89
N PHE A 177 -3.38 2.93 -1.71
CA PHE A 177 -3.40 4.36 -2.00
C PHE A 177 -2.76 5.17 -0.88
N PRO A 178 -1.76 6.03 -1.16
CA PRO A 178 -1.11 6.81 -0.11
C PRO A 178 -2.09 7.77 0.59
N ALA A 179 -2.13 7.72 1.93
CA ALA A 179 -3.12 8.44 2.74
C ALA A 179 -3.01 9.97 2.61
N ASN A 180 -1.81 10.50 2.38
CA ASN A 180 -1.58 11.94 2.30
C ASN A 180 -1.55 12.49 0.87
N LEU A 181 -1.79 11.65 -0.15
CA LEU A 181 -1.70 12.06 -1.54
C LEU A 181 -2.82 13.07 -1.85
N THR A 182 -2.42 14.21 -2.43
CA THR A 182 -3.29 15.30 -2.88
C THR A 182 -3.18 15.54 -4.38
N THR A 183 -2.04 15.20 -4.99
CA THR A 183 -1.82 15.35 -6.43
C THR A 183 -1.35 14.05 -7.04
N LEU A 184 -1.97 13.64 -8.14
CA LEU A 184 -1.59 12.47 -8.92
C LEU A 184 -1.66 12.78 -10.41
N ASP A 185 -0.53 12.66 -11.12
CA ASP A 185 -0.48 12.76 -12.58
C ASP A 185 -0.17 11.39 -13.20
N LEU A 186 -1.15 10.84 -13.92
CA LEU A 186 -1.06 9.61 -14.68
C LEU A 186 -1.19 9.87 -16.20
N SER A 187 -1.11 11.14 -16.63
CA SER A 187 -1.28 11.50 -18.03
C SER A 187 -0.18 10.88 -18.93
N GLN A 188 -0.45 10.79 -20.23
CA GLN A 188 0.50 10.27 -21.22
C GLN A 188 0.98 8.82 -20.93
N ASN A 189 0.11 7.99 -20.36
CA ASN A 189 0.30 6.54 -20.30
C ASN A 189 -0.66 5.88 -21.31
N PRO A 190 -0.22 5.58 -22.55
CA PRO A 190 -1.12 5.30 -23.69
C PRO A 190 -1.97 4.03 -23.54
N GLN A 191 -1.54 3.13 -22.67
CA GLN A 191 -2.15 1.83 -22.45
C GLN A 191 -2.90 1.73 -21.12
N LEU A 192 -2.98 2.83 -20.36
CA LEU A 192 -3.45 2.83 -18.99
C LEU A 192 -4.93 2.47 -18.87
N VAL A 193 -5.19 1.45 -18.06
CA VAL A 193 -6.49 1.14 -17.44
C VAL A 193 -6.35 1.44 -15.96
N LEU A 194 -7.14 2.39 -15.45
CA LEU A 194 -7.17 2.75 -14.03
C LEU A 194 -8.37 2.08 -13.35
N THR A 195 -8.09 1.34 -12.28
CA THR A 195 -9.09 0.70 -11.43
C THR A 195 -9.01 1.29 -10.04
N LEU A 196 -10.13 1.82 -9.54
CA LEU A 196 -10.24 2.40 -8.21
C LEU A 196 -11.28 1.62 -7.41
N ASP A 197 -11.05 1.44 -6.12
CA ASP A 197 -12.15 1.15 -5.20
C ASP A 197 -12.99 2.40 -4.91
N ASP A 198 -14.15 2.20 -4.28
CA ASP A 198 -15.08 3.28 -3.94
C ASP A 198 -14.49 4.30 -2.95
N VAL A 199 -13.69 3.85 -1.98
CA VAL A 199 -13.02 4.72 -1.01
C VAL A 199 -12.01 5.65 -1.69
N VAL A 200 -11.16 5.12 -2.56
CA VAL A 200 -10.18 5.89 -3.34
C VAL A 200 -10.88 6.76 -4.36
N PHE A 201 -11.93 6.27 -5.04
CA PHE A 201 -12.74 7.06 -5.96
C PHE A 201 -13.34 8.29 -5.25
N ALA A 202 -13.91 8.11 -4.07
CA ALA A 202 -14.46 9.20 -3.25
C ALA A 202 -13.38 10.19 -2.78
N LYS A 203 -12.12 9.76 -2.67
CA LYS A 203 -11.00 10.63 -2.30
C LYS A 203 -10.52 11.47 -3.49
N VAL A 204 -10.32 10.86 -4.66
CA VAL A 204 -9.79 11.55 -5.85
C VAL A 204 -10.80 12.51 -6.50
N THR A 205 -12.09 12.39 -6.14
CA THR A 205 -13.16 13.29 -6.60
C THR A 205 -13.35 14.52 -5.71
N ARG A 206 -12.65 14.61 -4.57
CA ARG A 206 -12.75 15.77 -3.67
C ARG A 206 -12.16 17.03 -4.32
N PRO A 207 -12.69 18.23 -4.03
CA PRO A 207 -12.22 19.49 -4.63
C PRO A 207 -10.77 19.84 -4.28
N GLY A 208 -10.18 19.24 -3.24
CA GLY A 208 -8.77 19.41 -2.88
C GLY A 208 -7.80 18.41 -3.52
N PHE A 209 -8.30 17.44 -4.29
CA PHE A 209 -7.45 16.45 -4.95
C PHE A 209 -7.26 16.79 -6.43
N LYS A 210 -6.01 16.92 -6.86
CA LYS A 210 -5.64 17.19 -8.25
C LYS A 210 -5.23 15.89 -8.95
N LEU A 211 -6.16 15.30 -9.68
CA LEU A 211 -5.88 14.19 -10.60
C LEU A 211 -5.62 14.75 -12.00
N THR A 212 -4.63 14.21 -12.71
CA THR A 212 -4.50 14.38 -14.17
C THR A 212 -4.45 13.00 -14.79
N LEU A 213 -5.41 12.68 -15.66
CA LEU A 213 -5.62 11.33 -16.16
C LEU A 213 -5.87 11.29 -17.66
N ALA A 214 -5.25 10.33 -18.33
CA ALA A 214 -5.60 9.93 -19.69
C ALA A 214 -5.64 8.40 -19.74
N THR A 215 -6.82 7.80 -19.86
CA THR A 215 -6.98 6.35 -19.99
C THR A 215 -7.25 5.95 -21.44
N ASN A 216 -6.95 4.70 -21.76
CA ASN A 216 -7.34 4.13 -23.05
C ASN A 216 -8.82 3.70 -22.99
N LYS A 217 -9.72 4.49 -23.57
CA LYS A 217 -11.18 4.25 -23.50
C LYS A 217 -11.60 2.86 -23.98
N THR A 218 -11.07 2.42 -25.12
CA THR A 218 -11.39 1.11 -25.72
C THR A 218 -10.93 -0.02 -24.82
N ARG A 219 -9.70 0.05 -24.33
CA ARG A 219 -9.14 -0.98 -23.45
C ARG A 219 -9.83 -1.00 -22.08
N THR A 220 -10.15 0.17 -21.55
CA THR A 220 -10.91 0.32 -20.31
C THR A 220 -12.29 -0.31 -20.44
N ALA A 221 -13.04 -0.01 -21.51
CA ALA A 221 -14.35 -0.60 -21.74
C ALA A 221 -14.30 -2.13 -21.91
N ALA A 222 -13.24 -2.66 -22.50
CA ALA A 222 -13.04 -4.11 -22.62
C ALA A 222 -12.64 -4.80 -21.30
N THR A 223 -12.05 -4.06 -20.36
CA THR A 223 -11.51 -4.62 -19.11
C THR A 223 -12.46 -4.45 -17.93
N CYS A 224 -13.18 -3.33 -17.85
CA CYS A 224 -14.04 -3.00 -16.72
C CYS A 224 -15.42 -3.63 -16.85
N THR A 225 -15.90 -4.30 -15.80
CA THR A 225 -17.31 -4.70 -15.68
C THR A 225 -18.20 -3.53 -15.26
N THR A 226 -17.68 -2.69 -14.36
CA THR A 226 -18.33 -1.46 -13.90
C THR A 226 -17.40 -0.28 -14.19
N PHE A 227 -17.93 0.77 -14.80
CA PHE A 227 -17.19 1.97 -15.11
C PHE A 227 -17.76 3.20 -14.40
N ALA A 228 -16.88 4.14 -14.07
CA ALA A 228 -17.22 5.49 -13.68
C ALA A 228 -16.52 6.48 -14.61
N THR A 229 -17.03 7.71 -14.69
CA THR A 229 -16.40 8.77 -15.46
C THR A 229 -15.71 9.75 -14.51
N LEU A 230 -14.43 9.98 -14.74
CA LEU A 230 -13.61 10.92 -13.96
C LEU A 230 -12.86 11.82 -14.95
N GLN A 231 -13.10 13.14 -14.88
CA GLN A 231 -12.52 14.13 -15.81
C GLN A 231 -12.72 13.78 -17.31
N GLY A 232 -13.87 13.21 -17.66
CA GLY A 232 -14.18 12.80 -19.05
C GLY A 232 -13.49 11.51 -19.51
N GLN A 233 -12.80 10.80 -18.61
CA GLN A 233 -12.18 9.51 -18.85
C GLN A 233 -12.99 8.39 -18.18
N ASN A 234 -13.02 7.21 -18.82
CA ASN A 234 -13.59 6.02 -18.19
C ASN A 234 -12.54 5.38 -17.29
N ILE A 235 -12.98 4.91 -16.13
CA ILE A 235 -12.17 4.15 -15.16
C ILE A 235 -12.94 2.93 -14.68
N CYS A 236 -12.26 1.87 -14.25
CA CYS A 236 -12.89 0.72 -13.61
C CYS A 236 -13.21 1.06 -12.15
N LEU A 237 -14.41 0.69 -11.70
CA LEU A 237 -14.80 0.83 -10.30
C LEU A 237 -14.92 -0.55 -9.65
N LEU A 238 -14.11 -0.81 -8.63
CA LEU A 238 -14.27 -1.92 -7.72
C LEU A 238 -15.23 -1.48 -6.61
N LYS A 239 -16.46 -1.98 -6.62
CA LYS A 239 -17.30 -1.85 -5.44
C LYS A 239 -16.71 -2.73 -4.35
N THR A 240 -16.24 -2.13 -3.25
CA THR A 240 -15.98 -2.95 -2.07
C THR A 240 -17.31 -3.56 -1.68
N LEU A 241 -17.35 -4.89 -1.59
CA LEU A 241 -18.47 -5.56 -0.96
C LEU A 241 -18.40 -5.10 0.48
N ASP A 242 -19.25 -4.14 0.81
CA ASP A 242 -19.47 -3.60 2.13
C ASP A 242 -19.31 -4.75 3.13
N ALA A 243 -18.26 -4.72 3.95
CA ALA A 243 -18.00 -5.78 4.93
C ALA A 243 -19.05 -5.83 6.04
N THR A 244 -20.05 -4.93 5.98
CA THR A 244 -21.33 -5.04 6.70
C THR A 244 -22.19 -6.19 6.19
N ASN A 245 -21.98 -6.62 4.94
CA ASN A 245 -22.38 -7.92 4.41
C ASN A 245 -21.21 -8.91 4.55
N GLY A 246 -20.68 -9.06 5.77
CA GLY A 246 -19.86 -10.22 6.08
C GLY A 246 -20.58 -11.49 5.62
N PRO A 247 -19.87 -12.49 5.06
CA PRO A 247 -20.51 -13.75 4.71
C PRO A 247 -21.16 -14.29 5.99
N TYR A 248 -22.49 -14.35 6.00
CA TYR A 248 -23.33 -14.81 7.11
C TYR A 248 -23.49 -13.85 8.31
N SER A 249 -23.92 -12.60 8.11
CA SER A 249 -24.80 -12.00 9.11
C SER A 249 -26.12 -12.78 9.09
N ILE A 250 -26.24 -13.83 9.91
CA ILE A 250 -27.50 -14.53 10.13
C ILE A 250 -28.51 -13.45 10.53
N PRO A 251 -29.57 -13.20 9.73
CA PRO A 251 -30.57 -12.20 10.09
C PRO A 251 -31.04 -12.49 11.51
N PRO A 252 -31.24 -11.48 12.37
CA PRO A 252 -31.65 -11.69 13.76
C PRO A 252 -32.90 -12.58 13.88
N PHE A 253 -33.74 -12.60 12.84
CA PHE A 253 -34.87 -13.52 12.69
C PHE A 253 -34.49 -15.01 12.62
N LEU A 254 -33.43 -15.39 11.88
CA LEU A 254 -32.94 -16.77 11.82
C LEU A 254 -32.32 -17.21 13.15
N MET A 255 -31.67 -16.30 13.87
CA MET A 255 -31.18 -16.58 15.23
C MET A 255 -32.35 -16.81 16.21
N GLY A 256 -33.43 -16.04 16.05
CA GLY A 256 -34.69 -16.25 16.77
C GLY A 256 -35.32 -17.62 16.46
N ILE A 257 -35.37 -18.03 15.20
CA ILE A 257 -35.88 -19.35 14.80
C ILE A 257 -35.04 -20.47 15.40
N ALA A 258 -33.71 -20.37 15.35
CA ALA A 258 -32.82 -21.38 15.92
C ALA A 258 -33.04 -21.55 17.43
N LEU A 259 -33.26 -20.45 18.16
CA LEU A 259 -33.61 -20.48 19.59
C LEU A 259 -34.94 -21.18 19.83
N VAL A 260 -35.99 -20.84 19.08
CA VAL A 260 -37.32 -21.47 19.23
C VAL A 260 -37.25 -22.96 18.92
N ILE A 261 -36.56 -23.37 17.86
CA ILE A 261 -36.37 -24.78 17.51
C ILE A 261 -35.61 -25.50 18.63
N SER A 262 -34.54 -24.90 19.18
CA SER A 262 -33.77 -25.51 20.26
C SER A 262 -34.60 -25.72 21.53
N LEU A 263 -35.47 -24.75 21.88
CA LEU A 263 -36.40 -24.87 23.01
C LEU A 263 -37.44 -25.95 22.76
N PHE A 264 -37.98 -26.01 21.54
CA PHE A 264 -38.96 -27.03 21.17
C PHE A 264 -38.36 -28.44 21.22
N VAL A 265 -37.16 -28.63 20.66
CA VAL A 265 -36.44 -29.91 20.72
C VAL A 265 -36.12 -30.29 22.17
N GLY A 266 -35.63 -29.35 22.99
CA GLY A 266 -35.36 -29.59 24.41
C GLY A 266 -36.62 -29.98 25.19
N TYR A 267 -37.75 -29.34 24.89
CA TYR A 267 -39.06 -29.68 25.46
C TYR A 267 -39.52 -31.09 25.03
N CYS A 268 -39.44 -31.43 23.75
CA CYS A 268 -39.76 -32.77 23.24
C CYS A 268 -38.89 -33.85 23.89
N VAL A 269 -37.58 -33.64 24.00
CA VAL A 269 -36.67 -34.59 24.67
C VAL A 269 -37.02 -34.77 26.15
N SER A 270 -37.40 -33.68 26.84
CA SER A 270 -37.81 -33.75 28.25
C SER A 270 -39.09 -34.55 28.44
N ILE A 271 -40.10 -34.36 27.58
CA ILE A 271 -41.32 -35.16 27.58
C ILE A 271 -41.00 -36.62 27.28
N CYS A 272 -40.22 -36.92 26.24
CA CYS A 272 -39.84 -38.30 25.91
C CYS A 272 -39.15 -38.98 27.09
N ARG A 273 -38.20 -38.30 27.75
CA ARG A 273 -37.55 -38.83 28.96
C ARG A 273 -38.55 -39.10 30.07
N MET A 274 -39.44 -38.15 30.35
CA MET A 274 -40.44 -38.29 31.40
C MET A 274 -41.38 -39.47 31.13
N TRP A 275 -41.77 -39.70 29.87
CA TRP A 275 -42.63 -40.83 29.49
C TRP A 275 -41.88 -42.17 29.51
N CYS A 276 -40.63 -42.22 29.05
CA CYS A 276 -39.80 -43.43 29.12
C CYS A 276 -39.49 -43.86 30.56
N PHE A 277 -39.33 -42.90 31.50
CA PHE A 277 -39.06 -43.21 32.91
C PHE A 277 -40.32 -43.51 33.73
N ARG A 278 -41.51 -43.07 33.31
CA ARG A 278 -42.76 -43.25 34.07
C ARG A 278 -43.34 -44.67 34.02
N SER A 279 -42.77 -45.59 33.24
CA SER A 279 -43.34 -46.92 32.98
C SER A 279 -42.81 -48.06 33.87
N LYS A 280 -42.05 -47.80 34.93
CA LYS A 280 -41.48 -48.89 35.77
C LYS A 280 -41.94 -48.96 37.22
N GLU A 281 -42.79 -48.05 37.69
CA GLU A 281 -43.26 -48.07 39.09
C GLU A 281 -44.70 -48.60 39.28
N SER A 282 -45.40 -49.01 38.22
CA SER A 282 -46.78 -49.53 38.35
C SER A 282 -46.90 -51.05 38.52
N GLU A 283 -45.81 -51.80 38.70
CA GLU A 283 -45.84 -53.26 38.90
C GLU A 283 -45.31 -53.76 40.26
N LEU A 284 -45.10 -52.87 41.24
CA LEU A 284 -44.78 -53.29 42.63
C LEU A 284 -45.58 -52.48 43.66
N PHE A 285 -46.90 -52.66 43.64
CA PHE A 285 -47.73 -52.56 44.84
C PHE A 285 -48.44 -53.90 45.07
N GLU A 286 -47.63 -54.94 45.28
CA GLU A 286 -48.09 -56.15 45.93
C GLU A 286 -48.12 -55.91 47.45
N ARG A 287 -49.20 -56.37 48.06
CA ARG A 287 -49.60 -56.16 49.45
C ARG A 287 -48.53 -56.62 50.44
N GLY A 288 -47.91 -55.67 51.13
CA GLY A 288 -47.17 -55.91 52.37
C GLY A 288 -47.89 -55.29 53.56
N THR A 289 -48.81 -56.04 54.16
CA THR A 289 -49.40 -55.71 55.46
C THR A 289 -48.35 -55.98 56.54
N ILE A 290 -47.78 -54.93 57.16
CA ILE A 290 -47.14 -55.08 58.47
C ILE A 290 -47.64 -53.95 59.37
N CYS A 291 -48.46 -54.34 60.33
CA CYS A 291 -48.86 -53.52 61.46
C CYS A 291 -47.78 -53.57 62.55
N SER A 292 -47.82 -52.55 63.43
CA SER A 292 -47.14 -52.46 64.74
C SER A 292 -45.69 -51.97 64.66
N SER A 293 -45.21 -51.02 65.46
CA SER A 293 -45.75 -50.29 66.61
C SER A 293 -44.83 -49.11 66.92
N VAL A 294 -45.43 -48.05 67.46
CA VAL A 294 -44.90 -47.20 68.56
C VAL A 294 -43.71 -46.27 68.24
N VAL A 295 -44.04 -44.96 68.27
CA VAL A 295 -43.39 -43.86 69.02
C VAL A 295 -41.88 -43.75 68.93
N ASP A 296 -41.36 -42.66 68.35
CA ASP A 296 -40.83 -41.59 69.22
C ASP A 296 -40.71 -40.23 68.51
N GLU A 297 -41.01 -39.24 69.33
CA GLU A 297 -40.95 -37.80 69.13
C GLU A 297 -39.49 -37.35 69.29
N LYS A 298 -38.96 -36.55 68.36
CA LYS A 298 -38.13 -35.34 68.63
C LYS A 298 -37.38 -34.78 67.43
N ASP A 299 -37.48 -33.46 67.34
CA ASP A 299 -36.41 -32.48 67.11
C ASP A 299 -35.72 -32.49 65.73
N PHE A 300 -35.93 -31.42 64.95
CA PHE A 300 -34.96 -30.31 64.75
C PHE A 300 -33.75 -30.79 63.91
N GLU A 301 -33.41 -30.20 62.77
CA GLU A 301 -32.88 -28.84 62.69
C GLU A 301 -32.67 -28.47 61.20
N ILE A 302 -32.98 -27.21 60.87
CA ILE A 302 -32.84 -26.61 59.54
C ILE A 302 -31.37 -26.20 59.33
N ALA A 303 -30.69 -26.77 58.33
CA ALA A 303 -29.39 -26.29 57.87
C ALA A 303 -29.53 -25.58 56.51
N LEU A 304 -29.70 -24.26 56.57
CA LEU A 304 -29.48 -23.34 55.45
C LEU A 304 -27.98 -23.14 55.27
N THR A 305 -27.43 -23.51 54.12
CA THR A 305 -26.08 -23.10 53.70
C THR A 305 -26.15 -22.00 52.64
N PRO A 306 -25.50 -20.84 52.83
CA PRO A 306 -25.48 -19.77 51.85
C PRO A 306 -24.35 -19.99 50.82
N ILE A 307 -24.67 -19.85 49.54
CA ILE A 307 -23.70 -19.84 48.44
C ILE A 307 -23.12 -18.43 48.31
N HIS A 308 -21.83 -18.31 48.60
CA HIS A 308 -21.04 -17.09 48.47
C HIS A 308 -20.58 -16.92 47.01
N ILE A 309 -21.04 -15.86 46.35
CA ILE A 309 -20.55 -15.45 45.02
C ILE A 309 -19.41 -14.44 45.23
N GLN A 310 -18.19 -14.80 44.87
CA GLN A 310 -17.05 -13.88 44.82
C GLN A 310 -16.86 -13.36 43.39
N HIS A 311 -16.98 -12.04 43.23
CA HIS A 311 -16.51 -11.29 42.07
C HIS A 311 -14.99 -11.15 42.12
N SER A 312 -14.30 -11.41 41.01
CA SER A 312 -12.91 -11.03 40.78
C SER A 312 -12.82 -10.25 39.47
N MET A 313 -12.71 -8.93 39.58
CA MET A 313 -12.13 -8.06 38.54
C MET A 313 -10.61 -8.03 38.75
N ARG A 314 -9.84 -8.32 37.70
CA ARG A 314 -8.45 -7.90 37.57
C ARG A 314 -8.32 -7.16 36.23
N PHE A 315 -7.99 -5.88 36.33
CA PHE A 315 -7.37 -5.09 35.28
C PHE A 315 -5.86 -5.05 35.56
N VAL A 316 -5.07 -5.43 34.56
CA VAL A 316 -3.76 -4.86 34.22
C VAL A 316 -3.71 -4.83 32.70
#